data_AF-A0A957Z435-F1
#
_entry.id   AF-A0A957Z435-F1
#
_cell.length_a   1.000
_cell.length_b   1.000
_cell.length_c   1.000
_cell.angle_alpha   90.00
_cell.angle_beta   90.00
_cell.angle_gamma   90.00
#
_symmetry.space_group_name_H-M   'P 1'
#
loop_
_entity.id
_entity.type
_entity.pdbx_description
1 polymer ?
#
loop_
_entity_poly.entity_id
_entity_poly.type
_entity_poly.pdbx_seq_one_letter_code
_entity_poly.pdbx_strand_id
1 'polypeptide(L)'
;MSTPASTMGGLQGSAVRRPGWRKRWLNRETGAAWLFILPSLIGFVLFYAVPAIRGLWISTTDWDLLTDPTFIGAENYAKLVSDPNFWNALKVTLYYVVLNIPLQTVIAIGIAVMMDRLTKSIFVRSIIILPWLMPNVVVALLWLWLLDPTLGIVNVGLQALGLDSIPFLTSTQFAMPSIAGINIWRHMGYTALLIFAGLQAIPGSVYEAAAIDGAS
;
A
#
# COMPACT_ATOMS: atom_id res chain seq x y z
N MET A 1 38.64 63.30 30.23
CA MET A 1 37.43 64.16 30.31
C MET A 1 37.01 64.42 28.88
N SER A 2 35.74 64.29 28.45
CA SER A 2 34.50 63.92 29.13
C SER A 2 33.47 63.41 28.08
N THR A 3 32.54 62.56 28.49
CA THR A 3 31.28 62.23 27.76
C THR A 3 30.42 63.49 27.55
N PRO A 4 29.39 63.53 26.66
CA PRO A 4 28.45 62.48 26.22
C PRO A 4 28.49 62.24 24.68
N ALA A 5 27.54 61.62 23.96
CA ALA A 5 26.17 61.20 24.26
C ALA A 5 25.70 59.94 23.46
N SER A 6 24.44 59.55 23.67
CA SER A 6 23.74 58.40 23.06
C SER A 6 23.05 58.71 21.72
N THR A 7 23.15 57.80 20.75
CA THR A 7 22.25 57.71 19.59
C THR A 7 21.67 56.29 19.46
N MET A 8 20.52 56.05 20.09
CA MET A 8 19.68 54.90 19.76
C MET A 8 19.02 55.12 18.40
N GLY A 9 19.65 54.62 17.33
CA GLY A 9 19.03 54.54 16.00
C GLY A 9 17.91 53.49 16.02
N GLY A 10 16.65 53.95 15.91
CA GLY A 10 15.48 53.09 16.11
C GLY A 10 15.36 51.96 15.09
N LEU A 11 15.20 50.73 15.58
CA LEU A 11 14.69 49.61 14.80
C LEU A 11 13.21 49.87 14.46
N GLN A 12 12.95 50.59 13.37
CA GLN A 12 11.60 50.67 12.80
C GLN A 12 11.21 49.28 12.30
N GLY A 13 10.42 48.57 13.10
CA GLY A 13 9.83 47.30 12.73
C GLY A 13 8.97 47.47 11.48
N SER A 14 9.47 46.97 10.35
CA SER A 14 8.71 46.90 9.10
C SER A 14 7.52 45.98 9.30
N ALA A 15 6.36 46.57 9.60
CA ALA A 15 5.12 45.84 9.83
C ALA A 15 4.72 45.08 8.57
N VAL A 16 5.04 43.78 8.54
CA VAL A 16 4.66 42.87 7.45
C VAL A 16 3.14 42.81 7.38
N ARG A 17 2.56 43.62 6.48
CA ARG A 17 1.13 43.63 6.17
C ARG A 17 0.75 42.28 5.60
N ARG A 18 0.38 41.33 6.48
CA ARG A 18 -0.17 40.04 6.10
C ARG A 18 -1.38 40.29 5.18
N PRO A 19 -1.38 39.85 3.92
CA PRO A 19 -2.51 40.07 3.03
C PRO A 19 -3.74 39.39 3.61
N GLY A 20 -4.83 40.14 3.77
CA GLY A 20 -6.07 39.63 4.34
C GLY A 20 -6.55 38.40 3.58
N TRP A 21 -6.94 37.36 4.32
CA TRP A 21 -7.26 36.00 3.83
C TRP A 21 -8.01 35.96 2.48
N ARG A 22 -9.02 36.82 2.28
CA ARG A 22 -9.79 36.92 1.03
C ARG A 22 -8.97 37.33 -0.20
N LYS A 23 -7.96 38.21 -0.08
CA LYS A 23 -7.12 38.62 -1.21
C LYS A 23 -6.21 37.49 -1.71
N ARG A 24 -5.86 36.53 -0.85
CA ARG A 24 -5.05 35.36 -1.23
C ARG A 24 -5.76 34.46 -2.26
N TRP A 25 -7.10 34.42 -2.24
CA TRP A 25 -7.90 33.63 -3.20
C TRP A 25 -8.07 34.27 -4.58
N LEU A 26 -7.85 35.59 -4.70
CA LEU A 26 -7.94 36.33 -5.97
C LEU A 26 -6.56 36.59 -6.62
N ASN A 27 -5.48 36.01 -6.07
CA ASN A 27 -4.19 36.05 -6.74
C ASN A 27 -4.22 35.18 -8.02
N ARG A 28 -3.60 35.68 -9.10
CA ARG A 28 -3.49 34.94 -10.38
C ARG A 28 -2.88 33.55 -10.22
N GLU A 29 -1.92 33.42 -9.29
CA GLU A 29 -1.29 32.15 -8.89
C GLU A 29 -2.31 31.11 -8.38
N THR A 30 -3.29 31.53 -7.58
CA THR A 30 -4.33 30.64 -7.05
C THR A 30 -5.33 30.24 -8.13
N GLY A 31 -5.67 31.17 -9.04
CA GLY A 31 -6.47 30.84 -10.24
C GLY A 31 -5.77 29.83 -11.15
N ALA A 32 -4.46 30.00 -11.38
CA ALA A 32 -3.65 29.05 -12.14
C ALA A 32 -3.55 27.69 -11.45
N ALA A 33 -3.34 27.66 -10.13
CA ALA A 33 -3.30 26.41 -9.36
C ALA A 33 -4.63 25.64 -9.44
N TRP A 34 -5.77 26.31 -9.35
CA TRP A 34 -7.08 25.68 -9.56
C TRP A 34 -7.25 25.14 -10.98
N LEU A 35 -6.78 25.87 -12.01
CA LEU A 35 -6.83 25.39 -13.40
C LEU A 35 -5.99 24.12 -13.62
N PHE A 36 -4.81 24.01 -12.98
CA PHE A 36 -3.99 22.79 -13.03
C PHE A 36 -4.58 21.60 -12.25
N ILE A 37 -5.32 21.86 -11.17
CA ILE A 37 -5.97 20.83 -10.36
C ILE A 37 -7.34 20.40 -10.95
N LEU A 38 -8.00 21.26 -11.73
CA LEU A 38 -9.35 21.02 -12.25
C LEU A 38 -9.51 19.66 -12.97
N PRO A 39 -8.59 19.22 -13.87
CA PRO A 39 -8.78 17.97 -14.59
C PRO A 39 -8.72 16.73 -13.69
N SER A 40 -7.79 16.71 -12.72
CA SER A 40 -7.69 15.61 -11.76
C SER A 40 -8.84 15.62 -10.75
N LEU A 41 -9.31 16.81 -10.35
CA LEU A 41 -10.49 16.95 -9.50
C LEU A 41 -11.78 16.48 -10.18
N ILE A 42 -11.97 16.81 -11.46
CA ILE A 42 -13.10 16.31 -12.27
C ILE A 42 -13.05 14.78 -12.35
N GLY A 43 -11.89 14.20 -12.65
CA GLY A 43 -11.71 12.74 -12.67
C GLY A 43 -12.01 12.09 -11.32
N PHE A 44 -11.49 12.65 -10.23
CA PHE A 44 -11.77 12.18 -8.87
C PHE A 44 -13.27 12.26 -8.53
N VAL A 45 -13.94 13.37 -8.84
CA VAL A 45 -15.37 13.52 -8.53
C VAL A 45 -16.20 12.54 -9.34
N LEU A 46 -16.00 12.44 -10.65
CA LEU A 46 -16.83 11.62 -11.53
C LEU A 46 -16.60 10.10 -11.35
N PHE A 47 -15.36 9.66 -11.17
CA PHE A 47 -15.02 8.23 -11.16
C PHE A 47 -14.77 7.65 -9.76
N TYR A 48 -14.62 8.48 -8.72
CA TYR A 48 -14.44 8.01 -7.34
C TYR A 48 -15.52 8.54 -6.40
N ALA A 49 -15.67 9.86 -6.26
CA ALA A 49 -16.57 10.43 -5.25
C ALA A 49 -18.06 10.16 -5.55
N VAL A 50 -18.50 10.34 -6.80
CA VAL A 50 -19.89 10.07 -7.20
C VAL A 50 -20.25 8.59 -7.04
N PRO A 51 -19.46 7.60 -7.55
CA PRO A 51 -19.71 6.18 -7.29
C PRO A 51 -19.69 5.81 -5.81
N ALA A 52 -18.77 6.37 -5.01
CA ALA A 52 -18.70 6.10 -3.57
C ALA A 52 -19.95 6.60 -2.82
N ILE A 53 -20.38 7.85 -3.08
CA ILE A 53 -21.61 8.41 -2.50
C ILE A 53 -22.83 7.60 -2.94
N ARG A 54 -22.89 7.18 -4.22
CA ARG A 54 -23.98 6.33 -4.72
C ARG A 54 -23.99 4.96 -4.05
N GLY A 55 -22.82 4.35 -3.82
CA GLY A 55 -22.68 3.10 -3.09
C GLY A 55 -23.15 3.20 -1.63
N LEU A 56 -22.86 4.31 -0.96
CA LEU A 56 -23.36 4.59 0.40
C LEU A 56 -24.89 4.80 0.43
N TRP A 57 -25.47 5.43 -0.59
CA TRP A 57 -26.92 5.49 -0.73
C TRP A 57 -27.51 4.09 -0.93
N ILE A 58 -26.96 3.32 -1.88
CA ILE A 58 -27.40 1.96 -2.22
C ILE A 58 -27.32 1.02 -1.00
N SER A 59 -26.31 1.15 -0.14
CA SER A 59 -26.22 0.32 1.07
C SER A 59 -27.34 0.58 2.08
N THR A 60 -28.08 1.69 1.95
CA THR A 60 -29.28 2.00 2.74
C THR A 60 -30.61 1.66 2.04
N THR A 61 -30.55 1.03 0.87
CA THR A 61 -31.72 0.59 0.09
C THR A 61 -31.79 -0.92 -0.05
N ASP A 62 -33.00 -1.47 -0.17
CA ASP A 62 -33.19 -2.79 -0.81
C ASP A 62 -33.20 -2.56 -2.32
N TRP A 63 -32.23 -3.14 -3.03
CA TRP A 63 -32.08 -2.96 -4.47
C TRP A 63 -31.41 -4.17 -5.13
N ASP A 64 -32.17 -4.88 -5.97
CA ASP A 64 -31.78 -6.08 -6.70
C ASP A 64 -31.30 -5.80 -8.14
N LEU A 65 -31.12 -4.51 -8.49
CA LEU A 65 -30.84 -3.97 -9.83
C LEU A 65 -31.98 -4.17 -10.87
N LEU A 66 -33.03 -4.92 -10.56
CA LEU A 66 -34.16 -5.21 -11.45
C LEU A 66 -35.39 -4.36 -11.12
N THR A 67 -35.54 -3.98 -9.85
CA THR A 67 -36.63 -3.16 -9.30
C THR A 67 -36.14 -1.76 -8.92
N ASP A 68 -37.08 -0.85 -8.65
CA ASP A 68 -36.76 0.47 -8.11
C ASP A 68 -36.24 0.36 -6.66
N PRO A 69 -35.15 1.05 -6.30
CA PRO A 69 -34.54 0.93 -4.98
C PRO A 69 -35.47 1.47 -3.88
N THR A 70 -35.78 0.64 -2.88
CA THR A 70 -36.60 1.04 -1.73
C THR A 70 -35.72 1.40 -0.54
N PHE A 71 -36.02 2.49 0.18
CA PHE A 71 -35.18 2.92 1.31
C PHE A 71 -35.52 2.14 2.59
N ILE A 72 -34.54 1.42 3.13
CA ILE A 72 -34.66 0.56 4.32
C ILE A 72 -33.71 0.99 5.47
N GLY A 73 -33.08 2.16 5.35
CA GLY A 73 -32.20 2.72 6.36
C GLY A 73 -30.99 1.82 6.66
N ALA A 74 -30.93 1.24 7.86
CA ALA A 74 -29.78 0.47 8.34
C ALA A 74 -29.97 -1.06 8.30
N GLU A 75 -31.09 -1.56 7.77
CA GLU A 75 -31.43 -2.99 7.81
C GLU A 75 -30.39 -3.91 7.16
N ASN A 76 -29.75 -3.49 6.07
CA ASN A 76 -28.66 -4.25 5.44
C ASN A 76 -27.50 -4.51 6.42
N TYR A 77 -27.16 -3.54 7.28
CA TYR A 77 -26.10 -3.72 8.28
C TYR A 77 -26.56 -4.64 9.42
N ALA A 78 -27.82 -4.58 9.84
CA ALA A 78 -28.38 -5.51 10.82
C ALA A 78 -28.35 -6.97 10.30
N LYS A 79 -28.78 -7.18 9.04
CA LYS A 79 -28.70 -8.47 8.34
C LYS A 79 -27.23 -8.98 8.32
N LEU A 80 -26.28 -8.16 7.88
CA LEU A 80 -24.84 -8.50 7.84
C LEU A 80 -24.26 -8.89 9.20
N VAL A 81 -24.58 -8.14 10.27
CA VAL A 81 -24.07 -8.45 11.63
C VAL A 81 -24.64 -9.77 12.15
N SER A 82 -25.86 -10.14 11.74
CA SER A 82 -26.46 -11.43 12.09
C SER A 82 -26.02 -12.61 11.23
N ASP A 83 -25.35 -12.38 10.09
CA ASP A 83 -24.95 -13.44 9.14
C ASP A 83 -23.63 -14.14 9.56
N PRO A 84 -23.65 -15.45 9.86
CA PRO A 84 -22.43 -16.20 10.15
C PRO A 84 -21.43 -16.22 8.99
N ASN A 85 -21.90 -16.11 7.73
CA ASN A 85 -21.03 -16.13 6.56
C ASN A 85 -20.21 -14.84 6.44
N PHE A 86 -20.80 -13.68 6.73
CA PHE A 86 -20.09 -12.41 6.86
C PHE A 86 -18.92 -12.51 7.85
N TRP A 87 -19.17 -13.02 9.07
CA TRP A 87 -18.13 -13.20 10.07
C TRP A 87 -17.08 -14.24 9.68
N ASN A 88 -17.47 -15.31 8.97
CA ASN A 88 -16.53 -16.30 8.45
C ASN A 88 -15.63 -15.70 7.36
N ALA A 89 -16.20 -14.97 6.40
CA ALA A 89 -15.46 -14.27 5.36
C ALA A 89 -14.48 -13.26 5.98
N LEU A 90 -14.92 -12.45 6.95
CA LEU A 90 -14.07 -11.50 7.67
C LEU A 90 -12.90 -12.19 8.38
N LYS A 91 -13.12 -13.36 9.02
CA LYS A 91 -12.05 -14.16 9.64
C LYS A 91 -11.05 -14.67 8.61
N VAL A 92 -11.51 -15.17 7.45
CA VAL A 92 -10.65 -15.66 6.36
C VAL A 92 -9.83 -14.51 5.77
N THR A 93 -10.43 -13.34 5.55
CA THR A 93 -9.72 -12.14 5.10
C THR A 93 -8.71 -11.66 6.14
N LEU A 94 -9.06 -11.64 7.42
CA LEU A 94 -8.13 -11.24 8.49
C LEU A 94 -6.96 -12.22 8.62
N TYR A 95 -7.23 -13.53 8.56
CA TYR A 95 -6.19 -14.57 8.53
C TYR A 95 -5.23 -14.37 7.35
N TYR A 96 -5.76 -14.13 6.15
CA TYR A 96 -4.95 -13.78 4.98
C TYR A 96 -4.08 -12.55 5.20
N VAL A 97 -4.66 -11.45 5.71
CA VAL A 97 -3.95 -10.18 5.94
C VAL A 97 -2.83 -10.34 6.97
N VAL A 98 -3.11 -11.02 8.09
CA VAL A 98 -2.16 -11.26 9.19
C VAL A 98 -1.07 -12.25 8.79
N LEU A 99 -1.33 -13.19 7.89
CA LEU A 99 -0.30 -14.06 7.32
C LEU A 99 0.53 -13.34 6.25
N ASN A 100 -0.11 -12.60 5.34
CA ASN A 100 0.54 -12.02 4.18
C ASN A 100 1.41 -10.80 4.52
N ILE A 101 0.85 -9.80 5.22
CA ILE A 101 1.54 -8.51 5.41
C ILE A 101 2.82 -8.63 6.22
N PRO A 102 2.85 -9.27 7.41
CA PRO A 102 4.07 -9.34 8.24
C PRO A 102 5.17 -10.15 7.54
N LEU A 103 4.84 -11.31 6.96
CA LEU A 103 5.81 -12.14 6.25
C LEU A 103 6.37 -11.43 5.02
N GLN A 104 5.51 -10.80 4.20
CA GLN A 104 5.93 -9.99 3.06
C GLN A 104 6.86 -8.85 3.50
N THR A 105 6.54 -8.17 4.60
CA THR A 105 7.33 -7.05 5.13
C THR A 105 8.70 -7.52 5.63
N VAL A 106 8.76 -8.59 6.41
CA VAL A 106 10.03 -9.15 6.92
C VAL A 106 10.92 -9.62 5.77
N ILE A 107 10.37 -10.34 4.79
CA ILE A 107 11.11 -10.78 3.60
C ILE A 107 11.58 -9.58 2.77
N ALA A 108 10.72 -8.57 2.57
CA ALA A 108 11.07 -7.36 1.83
C ALA A 108 12.16 -6.52 2.51
N ILE A 109 12.15 -6.40 3.84
CA ILE A 109 13.24 -5.76 4.60
C ILE A 109 14.55 -6.53 4.40
N GLY A 110 14.53 -7.86 4.53
CA GLY A 110 15.72 -8.69 4.29
C GLY A 110 16.30 -8.48 2.90
N ILE A 111 15.46 -8.55 1.86
CA ILE A 111 15.86 -8.30 0.47
C ILE A 111 16.38 -6.86 0.28
N ALA A 112 15.75 -5.85 0.88
CA ALA A 112 16.18 -4.47 0.79
C ALA A 112 17.58 -4.24 1.39
N VAL A 113 17.86 -4.83 2.56
CA VAL A 113 19.19 -4.78 3.21
C VAL A 113 20.24 -5.54 2.38
N MET A 114 19.87 -6.66 1.73
CA MET A 114 20.77 -7.35 0.80
C MET A 114 21.05 -6.52 -0.47
N MET A 115 20.04 -5.83 -1.02
CA MET A 115 20.20 -4.91 -2.16
C MET A 115 21.07 -3.70 -1.81
N ASP A 116 21.07 -3.27 -0.55
CA ASP A 116 21.89 -2.18 -0.02
C ASP A 116 23.35 -2.60 0.19
N ARG A 117 23.56 -3.62 1.04
CA ARG A 117 24.90 -4.03 1.49
C ARG A 117 25.63 -4.96 0.52
N LEU A 118 24.92 -5.85 -0.18
CA LEU A 118 25.53 -6.97 -0.90
C LEU A 118 25.49 -6.86 -2.43
N THR A 119 24.59 -6.07 -3.03
CA THR A 119 24.43 -6.08 -4.50
C THR A 119 23.99 -4.74 -5.12
N LYS A 120 24.95 -4.09 -5.78
CA LYS A 120 24.72 -2.93 -6.67
C LYS A 120 24.33 -3.32 -8.11
N SER A 121 24.29 -4.62 -8.43
CA SER A 121 23.97 -5.11 -9.78
C SER A 121 22.52 -4.84 -10.16
N ILE A 122 22.32 -4.05 -11.22
CA ILE A 122 20.98 -3.77 -11.79
C ILE A 122 20.29 -5.07 -12.19
N PHE A 123 21.01 -6.05 -12.74
CA PHE A 123 20.47 -7.32 -13.20
C PHE A 123 19.78 -8.12 -12.07
N VAL A 124 20.43 -8.22 -10.90
CA VAL A 124 19.86 -8.91 -9.73
C VAL A 124 18.61 -8.19 -9.23
N ARG A 125 18.65 -6.84 -9.18
CA ARG A 125 17.50 -6.02 -8.77
C ARG A 125 16.32 -6.22 -9.73
N SER A 126 16.56 -6.26 -11.05
CA SER A 126 15.53 -6.53 -12.07
C SER A 126 14.90 -7.92 -11.91
N ILE A 127 15.68 -8.97 -11.64
CA ILE A 127 15.14 -10.32 -11.40
C ILE A 127 14.23 -10.34 -10.17
N ILE A 128 14.63 -9.68 -9.08
CA ILE A 128 13.86 -9.60 -7.83
C ILE A 128 12.50 -8.92 -8.05
N ILE A 129 12.44 -7.89 -8.91
CA ILE A 129 11.21 -7.14 -9.21
C ILE A 129 10.33 -7.83 -10.26
N LEU A 130 10.92 -8.70 -11.10
CA LEU A 130 10.25 -9.35 -12.24
C LEU A 130 8.86 -9.95 -11.92
N PRO A 131 8.63 -10.67 -10.80
CA PRO A 131 7.32 -11.25 -10.51
C PRO A 131 6.18 -10.21 -10.39
N TRP A 132 6.48 -9.01 -9.91
CA TRP A 132 5.51 -7.94 -9.73
C TRP A 132 5.03 -7.33 -11.05
N LEU A 133 5.87 -7.39 -12.09
CA LEU A 133 5.56 -6.89 -13.44
C LEU A 133 4.60 -7.82 -14.21
N MET A 134 4.44 -9.08 -13.79
CA MET A 134 3.57 -10.03 -14.47
C MET A 134 2.08 -9.73 -14.22
N PRO A 135 1.21 -9.82 -15.23
CA PRO A 135 -0.24 -9.69 -15.04
C PRO A 135 -0.78 -10.69 -14.02
N ASN A 136 -1.73 -10.28 -13.17
CA ASN A 136 -2.30 -11.13 -12.11
C ASN A 136 -2.85 -12.47 -12.64
N VAL A 137 -3.47 -12.47 -13.82
CA VAL A 137 -3.99 -13.68 -14.47
C VAL A 137 -2.87 -14.65 -14.86
N VAL A 138 -1.73 -14.14 -15.35
CA VAL A 138 -0.57 -14.97 -15.70
C VAL A 138 0.03 -15.62 -14.44
N VAL A 139 0.15 -14.85 -13.35
CA VAL A 139 0.62 -15.39 -12.05
C VAL A 139 -0.33 -16.46 -11.53
N ALA A 140 -1.64 -16.22 -11.59
CA ALA A 140 -2.65 -17.18 -11.14
C ALA A 140 -2.60 -18.49 -11.95
N LEU A 141 -2.53 -18.40 -13.29
CA LEU A 141 -2.41 -19.57 -14.16
C LEU A 141 -1.10 -20.33 -13.92
N LEU A 142 0.03 -19.64 -13.83
CA LEU A 142 1.33 -20.25 -13.55
C LEU A 142 1.30 -21.06 -12.26
N TRP A 143 0.83 -20.48 -11.16
CA TRP A 143 0.77 -21.20 -9.88
C TRP A 143 -0.32 -22.26 -9.81
N LEU A 144 -1.43 -22.12 -10.56
CA LEU A 144 -2.43 -23.19 -10.71
C LEU A 144 -1.82 -24.45 -11.33
N TRP A 145 -0.97 -24.30 -12.35
CA TRP A 145 -0.25 -25.43 -12.95
C TRP A 145 0.87 -25.97 -12.06
N LEU A 146 1.65 -25.10 -11.39
CA LEU A 146 2.75 -25.55 -10.52
C LEU A 146 2.26 -26.33 -9.27
N LEU A 147 1.08 -25.96 -8.75
CA LEU A 147 0.49 -26.52 -7.53
C LEU A 147 -0.58 -27.60 -7.78
N ASP A 148 -0.72 -28.05 -9.03
CA ASP A 148 -1.63 -29.15 -9.36
C ASP A 148 -1.27 -30.42 -8.55
N PRO A 149 -2.25 -31.14 -7.97
CA PRO A 149 -2.00 -32.32 -7.13
C PRO A 149 -1.54 -33.57 -7.90
N THR A 150 -1.62 -33.59 -9.22
CA THR A 150 -1.31 -34.77 -10.05
C THR A 150 -0.06 -34.59 -10.90
N LEU A 151 0.11 -33.44 -11.55
CA LEU A 151 1.18 -33.14 -12.49
C LEU A 151 2.02 -31.90 -12.11
N GLY A 152 1.63 -31.19 -11.04
CA GLY A 152 2.32 -29.98 -10.59
C GLY A 152 3.72 -30.26 -10.07
N ILE A 153 4.72 -29.54 -10.57
CA ILE A 153 6.14 -29.77 -10.23
C ILE A 153 6.42 -29.68 -8.72
N VAL A 154 5.63 -28.91 -7.97
CA VAL A 154 5.73 -28.82 -6.51
C VAL A 154 5.35 -30.14 -5.86
N ASN A 155 4.24 -30.76 -6.27
CA ASN A 155 3.81 -32.06 -5.76
C ASN A 155 4.69 -33.22 -6.25
N VAL A 156 5.20 -33.16 -7.49
CA VAL A 156 6.23 -34.10 -7.97
C VAL A 156 7.50 -34.02 -7.09
N GLY A 157 7.91 -32.81 -6.72
CA GLY A 157 9.03 -32.59 -5.79
C GLY A 157 8.77 -33.14 -4.38
N LEU A 158 7.56 -32.97 -3.85
CA LEU A 158 7.15 -33.55 -2.55
C LEU A 158 7.20 -35.09 -2.58
N GLN A 159 6.63 -35.71 -3.62
CA GLN A 159 6.65 -37.16 -3.80
C GLN A 159 8.07 -37.71 -3.94
N ALA A 160 8.97 -37.00 -4.63
CA ALA A 160 10.38 -37.35 -4.71
C ALA A 160 11.12 -37.31 -3.35
N LEU A 161 10.59 -36.56 -2.37
CA LEU A 161 11.06 -36.53 -0.98
C LEU A 161 10.32 -37.53 -0.07
N GLY A 162 9.42 -38.35 -0.63
CA GLY A 162 8.62 -39.32 0.13
C GLY A 162 7.42 -38.72 0.87
N LEU A 163 6.97 -37.52 0.49
CA LEU A 163 5.80 -36.85 1.06
C LEU A 163 4.57 -37.04 0.17
N ASP A 164 3.39 -37.12 0.78
CA ASP A 164 2.11 -37.22 0.06
C ASP A 164 1.82 -35.96 -0.77
N SER A 165 1.02 -36.12 -1.83
CA SER A 165 0.57 -34.99 -2.65
C SER A 165 -0.37 -34.07 -1.87
N ILE A 166 -0.09 -32.77 -1.90
CA ILE A 166 -0.87 -31.75 -1.22
C ILE A 166 -1.80 -31.05 -2.24
N PRO A 167 -3.13 -31.11 -2.05
CA PRO A 167 -4.08 -30.37 -2.87
C PRO A 167 -4.10 -28.89 -2.44
N PHE A 168 -3.01 -28.17 -2.74
CA PHE A 168 -2.72 -26.82 -2.23
C PHE A 168 -3.87 -25.83 -2.39
N LEU A 169 -4.53 -25.78 -3.56
CA LEU A 169 -5.54 -24.78 -3.87
C LEU A 169 -6.98 -25.20 -3.51
N THR A 170 -7.23 -26.48 -3.23
CA THR A 170 -8.56 -27.02 -2.92
C THR A 170 -8.70 -27.51 -1.47
N SER A 171 -7.59 -27.66 -0.74
CA SER A 171 -7.58 -27.94 0.70
C SER A 171 -8.00 -26.73 1.52
N THR A 172 -8.89 -26.93 2.48
CA THR A 172 -9.26 -25.93 3.50
C THR A 172 -8.08 -25.50 4.39
N GLN A 173 -7.06 -26.35 4.54
CA GLN A 173 -5.86 -26.06 5.32
C GLN A 173 -4.81 -25.28 4.51
N PHE A 174 -4.61 -25.65 3.24
CA PHE A 174 -3.49 -25.13 2.43
C PHE A 174 -3.86 -24.01 1.45
N ALA A 175 -5.13 -23.82 1.08
CA ALA A 175 -5.53 -22.83 0.08
C ALA A 175 -5.11 -21.40 0.48
N MET A 176 -5.46 -20.98 1.70
CA MET A 176 -5.15 -19.63 2.17
C MET A 176 -3.64 -19.39 2.36
N PRO A 177 -2.86 -20.30 2.98
CA PRO A 177 -1.39 -20.22 2.98
C PRO A 177 -0.76 -20.19 1.58
N SER A 178 -1.28 -20.97 0.62
CA SER A 178 -0.75 -20.99 -0.75
C SER A 178 -0.99 -19.67 -1.47
N ILE A 179 -2.22 -19.13 -1.39
CA ILE A 179 -2.57 -17.83 -1.98
C ILE A 179 -1.73 -16.70 -1.36
N ALA A 180 -1.50 -16.73 -0.03
CA ALA A 180 -0.60 -15.79 0.64
C ALA A 180 0.85 -15.96 0.17
N GLY A 181 1.38 -17.19 0.08
CA GLY A 181 2.73 -17.46 -0.41
C GLY A 181 2.97 -16.94 -1.83
N ILE A 182 2.01 -17.15 -2.73
CA ILE A 182 2.03 -16.61 -4.10
C ILE A 182 2.04 -15.07 -4.09
N ASN A 183 1.22 -14.45 -3.24
CA ASN A 183 1.15 -13.00 -3.13
C ASN A 183 2.44 -12.40 -2.55
N ILE A 184 3.00 -12.98 -1.49
CA ILE A 184 4.32 -12.65 -0.92
C ILE A 184 5.38 -12.71 -2.01
N TRP A 185 5.51 -13.85 -2.72
CA TRP A 185 6.49 -14.03 -3.80
C TRP A 185 6.33 -12.98 -4.91
N ARG A 186 5.08 -12.65 -5.29
CA ARG A 186 4.80 -11.64 -6.32
C ARG A 186 5.22 -10.23 -5.90
N HIS A 187 4.96 -9.84 -4.64
CA HIS A 187 5.10 -8.45 -4.20
C HIS A 187 6.38 -8.15 -3.41
N MET A 188 7.07 -9.15 -2.85
CA MET A 188 8.25 -8.96 -2.00
C MET A 188 9.33 -8.10 -2.66
N GLY A 189 9.59 -8.28 -3.96
CA GLY A 189 10.63 -7.53 -4.67
C GLY A 189 10.31 -6.06 -4.90
N TYR A 190 9.04 -5.75 -5.21
CA TYR A 190 8.58 -4.36 -5.31
C TYR A 190 8.55 -3.67 -3.94
N THR A 191 8.08 -4.36 -2.90
CA THR A 191 8.11 -3.86 -1.52
C THR A 191 9.56 -3.64 -1.04
N ALA A 192 10.47 -4.56 -1.36
CA ALA A 192 11.90 -4.41 -1.05
C ALA A 192 12.53 -3.23 -1.78
N LEU A 193 12.18 -2.98 -3.04
CA LEU A 193 12.66 -1.81 -3.78
C LEU A 193 12.21 -0.49 -3.13
N LEU A 194 10.95 -0.41 -2.68
CA LEU A 194 10.45 0.77 -1.97
C LEU A 194 11.17 1.00 -0.64
N ILE A 195 11.38 -0.07 0.15
CA ILE A 195 12.15 0.00 1.40
C ILE A 195 13.60 0.41 1.12
N PHE A 196 14.24 -0.19 0.11
CA PHE A 196 15.60 0.15 -0.32
C PHE A 196 15.73 1.62 -0.73
N ALA A 197 14.78 2.16 -1.50
CA ALA A 197 14.76 3.58 -1.84
C ALA A 197 14.63 4.48 -0.59
N GLY A 198 13.87 4.04 0.42
CA GLY A 198 13.79 4.69 1.73
C GLY A 198 15.12 4.64 2.50
N LEU A 199 15.80 3.49 2.53
CA LEU A 199 17.12 3.33 3.16
C LEU A 199 18.17 4.25 2.54
N GLN A 200 18.15 4.39 1.21
CA GLN A 200 19.06 5.26 0.46
C GLN A 200 18.80 6.76 0.67
N ALA A 201 17.64 7.14 1.21
CA ALA A 201 17.35 8.53 1.58
C ALA A 201 17.87 8.92 2.98
N ILE A 202 18.37 7.96 3.77
CA ILE A 202 18.92 8.21 5.10
C ILE A 202 20.33 8.83 4.97
N PRO A 203 20.62 9.99 5.61
CA PRO A 203 21.95 10.59 5.55
C PRO A 203 23.04 9.69 6.13
N GLY A 204 24.19 9.60 5.45
CA GLY A 204 25.33 8.79 5.88
C GLY A 204 25.83 9.09 7.30
N SER A 205 25.72 10.36 7.72
CA SER A 205 26.10 10.82 9.06
C SER A 205 25.35 10.12 10.20
N VAL A 206 24.14 9.59 9.95
CA VAL A 206 23.39 8.80 10.95
C VAL A 206 24.07 7.46 11.21
N TYR A 207 24.60 6.82 10.16
CA TYR A 207 25.35 5.56 10.27
C TYR A 207 26.76 5.79 10.85
N GLU A 208 27.40 6.91 10.52
CA GLU A 208 28.70 7.30 11.11
C GLU A 208 28.58 7.54 12.61
N ALA A 209 27.55 8.28 13.06
CA ALA A 209 27.27 8.48 14.49
C ALA A 209 27.00 7.15 15.20
N ALA A 210 26.15 6.29 14.62
CA ALA A 210 25.86 4.97 15.19
C ALA A 210 27.11 4.09 15.33
N ALA A 211 28.04 4.14 14.37
CA ALA A 211 29.30 3.40 14.44
C ALA A 211 30.26 3.95 15.53
N ILE A 212 30.26 5.26 15.76
CA ILE A 212 31.02 5.90 16.85
C ILE A 212 30.42 5.52 18.22
N ASP A 213 29.09 5.46 18.32
CA ASP A 213 28.36 5.04 19.53
C ASP A 213 28.39 3.51 19.77
N GLY A 214 29.07 2.75 18.91
CA GLY A 214 29.30 1.31 19.07
C GLY A 214 28.16 0.39 18.60
N ALA A 215 27.24 0.89 17.78
CA ALA A 215 26.23 0.05 17.12
C ALA A 215 26.85 -0.68 15.89
N SER A 216 26.66 -2.00 15.82
CA SER A 216 27.20 -2.91 14.80
C SER A 216 26.16 -3.37 13.76
#